data_AF-A0AAX3E5G1-F1
#
_entry.id   AF-A0AAX3E5G1-F1
#
_cell.length_a   1.000
_cell.length_b   1.000
_cell.length_c   1.000
_cell.angle_alpha   90.00
_cell.angle_beta   90.00
_cell.angle_gamma   90.00
#
_symmetry.space_group_name_H-M   'P 1'
#
loop_
_entity.id
_entity.type
_entity.pdbx_description
1 polymer ?
#
loop_
_entity_poly.entity_id
_entity_poly.type
_entity_poly.pdbx_seq_one_letter_code
_entity_poly.pdbx_strand_id
1 'polypeptide(L)' 'MTTRDRCTSCNATLAEEGSTWFPCPVCAHEISRCYRCREQSIGYTCPKCGFQGP' A
#
# COMPACT_ATOMS: atom_id res chain seq x y z
N MET A 1 -19.02 -1.16 -2.78
CA MET A 1 -17.63 -1.65 -2.95
C MET A 1 -16.72 -0.52 -2.49
N THR A 2 -16.23 -0.63 -1.27
CA THR A 2 -15.40 0.38 -0.58
C THR A 2 -13.97 0.33 -1.10
N THR A 3 -13.38 1.47 -1.40
CA THR A 3 -12.12 1.60 -2.15
C THR A 3 -10.86 1.30 -1.31
N ARG A 4 -11.00 0.72 -0.12
CA ARG A 4 -9.89 0.40 0.81
C ARG A 4 -9.35 -1.01 0.68
N ASP A 5 -9.88 -1.80 -0.25
CA ASP A 5 -9.51 -3.20 -0.37
C ASP A 5 -8.33 -3.45 -1.32
N ARG A 6 -7.45 -2.50 -1.66
CA ARG A 6 -6.38 -2.75 -2.66
C ARG A 6 -4.98 -2.31 -2.25
N CYS A 7 -4.01 -3.21 -2.45
CA CYS A 7 -2.59 -2.95 -2.23
C CYS A 7 -2.04 -1.98 -3.29
N THR A 8 -1.29 -0.97 -2.87
CA THR A 8 -0.65 0.00 -3.79
C THR A 8 0.45 -0.62 -4.66
N SER A 9 1.11 -1.71 -4.22
CA SER A 9 2.16 -2.37 -5.01
C SER A 9 1.62 -3.39 -6.03
N CYS A 10 0.78 -4.32 -5.56
CA CYS A 10 0.35 -5.47 -6.37
C CYS A 10 -1.12 -5.39 -6.81
N ASN A 11 -1.85 -4.34 -6.40
CA ASN A 11 -3.26 -4.15 -6.70
C ASN A 11 -4.18 -5.29 -6.24
N ALA A 12 -3.67 -6.19 -5.38
CA ALA A 12 -4.39 -7.33 -4.84
C ALA A 12 -5.43 -6.89 -3.81
N THR A 13 -6.52 -7.66 -3.72
CA THR A 13 -7.57 -7.43 -2.74
C THR A 13 -7.04 -7.63 -1.33
N LEU A 14 -7.12 -6.61 -0.48
CA LEU A 14 -6.77 -6.63 0.94
C LEU A 14 -7.92 -7.33 1.67
N ALA A 15 -7.94 -8.66 1.64
CA ALA A 15 -8.85 -9.47 2.44
C ALA A 15 -8.40 -9.41 3.91
N GLU A 16 -8.70 -8.28 4.57
CA GLU A 16 -8.65 -7.89 6.01
C GLU A 16 -7.59 -8.47 6.98
N GLU A 17 -7.13 -9.72 6.86
CA GLU A 17 -6.06 -10.29 7.69
C GLU A 17 -4.66 -9.93 7.14
N GLY A 18 -4.02 -8.96 7.79
CA GLY A 18 -2.59 -8.63 7.58
C GLY A 18 -2.29 -7.48 6.63
N SER A 19 -3.31 -6.75 6.16
CA SER A 19 -3.11 -5.46 5.51
C SER A 19 -2.67 -4.39 6.51
N THR A 20 -1.86 -3.44 6.06
CA THR A 20 -1.50 -2.27 6.86
C THR A 20 -1.67 -0.99 6.05
N TRP A 21 -1.90 0.09 6.76
CA TRP A 21 -2.18 1.41 6.24
C TRP A 21 -1.24 2.38 6.93
N PHE A 22 -0.54 3.20 6.17
CA PHE A 22 0.32 4.24 6.72
C PHE A 22 0.35 5.45 5.79
N PRO A 23 0.54 6.67 6.35
CA PRO A 23 0.67 7.86 5.55
C PRO A 23 2.03 7.88 4.84
N CYS A 24 2.05 8.31 3.58
CA CYS A 24 3.29 8.55 2.84
C CYS A 24 4.10 9.67 3.53
N PRO A 25 5.42 9.49 3.74
CA PRO A 25 6.26 10.49 4.42
C PRO A 25 6.44 11.79 3.62
N VAL A 26 6.13 11.79 2.31
CA VAL A 26 6.31 12.95 1.43
C VAL A 26 5.03 13.78 1.30
N CYS A 27 3.89 13.13 1.11
CA CYS A 27 2.64 13.80 0.77
C CYS A 27 1.46 13.46 1.70
N ALA A 28 1.71 12.69 2.77
CA ALA A 28 0.71 12.23 3.73
C ALA A 28 -0.45 11.41 3.13
N HIS A 29 -0.30 10.90 1.90
CA HIS A 29 -1.31 10.07 1.26
C HIS A 29 -1.44 8.70 1.95
N GLU A 30 -2.66 8.21 2.14
CA GLU A 30 -2.94 6.88 2.72
C GLU A 30 -2.44 5.79 1.76
N ILE A 31 -1.39 5.08 2.16
CA ILE A 31 -0.84 3.93 1.44
C ILE A 31 -1.34 2.66 2.11
N SER A 32 -1.92 1.76 1.32
CA SER A 32 -2.40 0.46 1.81
C SER A 32 -1.53 -0.64 1.23
N ARG A 33 -0.97 -1.51 2.08
CA ARG A 33 -0.11 -2.62 1.66
C ARG A 33 -0.61 -3.95 2.21
N CYS A 34 -0.58 -4.96 1.36
CA CYS A 34 -0.86 -6.34 1.78
C CYS A 34 0.34 -6.93 2.52
N TYR A 35 0.06 -7.90 3.39
CA TYR A 35 1.06 -8.67 4.12
C TYR A 35 2.17 -9.21 3.20
N ARG A 36 1.79 -9.83 2.07
CA ARG A 36 2.73 -10.47 1.13
C ARG A 36 3.72 -9.49 0.51
N CYS A 37 3.30 -8.27 0.21
CA CYS A 37 4.22 -7.25 -0.33
C CYS A 37 5.17 -6.75 0.76
N ARG A 38 4.71 -6.62 2.01
CA ARG A 38 5.58 -6.25 3.14
C ARG A 38 6.59 -7.33 3.47
N GLU A 39 6.17 -8.58 3.54
CA GLU A 39 7.05 -9.71 3.84
C GLU A 39 8.15 -9.85 2.79
N GLN A 40 7.81 -9.63 1.52
CA GLN A 40 8.77 -9.66 0.41
C GLN A 40 9.49 -8.33 0.15
N SER A 41 9.27 -7.30 0.98
CA SER A 41 9.83 -5.95 0.78
C SER A 41 9.63 -5.40 -0.66
N ILE A 42 8.45 -5.67 -1.24
CA ILE A 42 8.10 -5.26 -2.60
C ILE A 42 7.83 -3.76 -2.60
N GLY A 43 8.63 -3.02 -3.34
CA GLY A 43 8.48 -1.57 -3.43
C GLY A 43 7.05 -1.14 -3.78
N TYR A 44 6.58 -0.07 -3.14
CA TYR A 44 5.33 0.61 -3.43
C TYR A 44 5.63 1.99 -3.99
N THR A 45 4.81 2.43 -4.94
CA THR A 45 4.91 3.77 -5.51
C THR A 45 3.69 4.57 -5.08
N CYS A 46 3.91 5.71 -4.45
CA CYS A 46 2.83 6.59 -4.06
C CYS A 46 2.14 7.18 -5.31
N PRO A 47 0.83 7.02 -5.50
CA PRO A 47 0.12 7.53 -6.68
C PRO A 47 -0.01 9.06 -6.69
N LYS A 48 0.23 9.72 -5.54
CA LYS A 48 0.15 11.19 -5.40
C LYS A 48 1.45 11.90 -5.73
N CYS A 49 2.57 11.42 -5.21
CA CYS A 49 3.86 12.11 -5.32
C CYS A 49 4.92 11.31 -6.10
N GLY A 50 4.63 10.06 -6.49
CA GLY A 50 5.60 9.19 -7.17
C GLY A 50 6.71 8.64 -6.26
N PHE A 51 6.63 8.84 -4.94
CA PHE A 51 7.61 8.31 -4.01
C PHE A 51 7.63 6.77 -4.05
N GLN A 52 8.79 6.19 -4.34
CA GLN A 52 8.99 4.75 -4.35
C GLN A 52 9.70 4.32 -3.06
N GLY A 53 8.99 3.61 -2.19
CA GLY A 53 9.53 3.04 -0.95
C GLY A 53 9.47 1.51 -0.97
N PRO A 54 10.22 0.80 -0.13
CA PRO A 54 10.14 -0.67 0.01
C PRO A 54 8.87 -1.15 0.72
#